data_AF-A0A059AJS3-F1
#
_entry.id   AF-A0A059AJS3-F1
#
_cell.length_a   1.000
_cell.length_b   1.000
_cell.length_c   1.000
_cell.angle_alpha   90.00
_cell.angle_beta   90.00
_cell.angle_gamma   90.00
#
_symmetry.space_group_name_H-M   'P 1'
#
loop_
_entity.id
_entity.type
_entity.pdbx_description
1 polymer ?
#
loop_
_entity_poly.entity_id
_entity_poly.type
_entity_poly.pdbx_seq_one_letter_code
_entity_poly.pdbx_strand_id
1 'polypeptide(L)'
;MSSSSSDDEGGGPKLPHDVAVEILKRLPARSLLRFRCVCRSWRSAIDDPRFVTLHWSHSAHHASSRHLACLDCGDDAVQNRCSLFPNAPLAQPPSPSQIEIPFVAPPNRYALVGSCNGLICVSESSSDGTERALYLWNLFTRKHKAVQLPRPERRQPLSMGGARVAQGFCFDAKSNDYRVVRVIRFVGDRHRRFRDRESRIEVYSLRADSWKTLNCEVPFLCHGNSAVFLNGNLHWCSFNGKWDGYGSKALFNIAGEVFDVSIALFNIADEVFDKMALPEEMLLIDSLHFVLSVA
;
A
#
# COMPACT_ATOMS: atom_id res chain seq x y z
N MET A 1 -44.59 -3.34 -41.32
CA MET A 1 -44.93 -3.15 -39.90
C MET A 1 -43.67 -2.71 -39.17
N SER A 2 -43.61 -1.41 -38.99
CA SER A 2 -42.61 -0.66 -38.24
C SER A 2 -42.85 -0.79 -36.73
N SER A 3 -41.79 -0.94 -35.96
CA SER A 3 -41.76 -0.52 -34.56
C SER A 3 -40.35 -0.04 -34.23
N SER A 4 -40.06 1.20 -34.63
CA SER A 4 -39.07 2.05 -33.98
C SER A 4 -39.55 2.28 -32.55
N SER A 5 -38.80 1.78 -31.56
CA SER A 5 -39.01 2.16 -30.17
C SER A 5 -38.54 3.60 -29.99
N SER A 6 -39.51 4.51 -30.05
CA SER A 6 -39.43 5.89 -29.59
C SER A 6 -39.03 5.90 -28.11
N ASP A 7 -37.78 6.27 -27.84
CA ASP A 7 -37.36 6.75 -26.52
C ASP A 7 -38.13 8.04 -26.25
N ASP A 8 -39.10 7.93 -25.34
CA ASP A 8 -40.01 8.97 -24.90
C ASP A 8 -39.25 10.17 -24.30
N GLU A 9 -39.50 11.35 -24.86
CA GLU A 9 -38.94 12.64 -24.45
C GLU A 9 -39.55 13.11 -23.13
N GLY A 10 -38.91 12.78 -22.02
CA GLY A 10 -39.09 13.49 -20.75
C GLY A 10 -38.37 14.84 -20.75
N GLY A 11 -39.04 15.89 -21.25
CA GLY A 11 -38.56 17.29 -21.36
C GLY A 11 -38.45 18.05 -20.03
N GLY A 12 -37.80 17.46 -19.01
CA GLY A 12 -37.31 18.21 -17.86
C GLY A 12 -35.98 18.91 -18.17
N PRO A 13 -35.60 19.97 -17.44
CA PRO A 13 -34.28 20.58 -17.61
C PRO A 13 -33.19 19.54 -17.35
N LYS A 14 -32.48 19.13 -18.42
CA LYS A 14 -31.34 18.23 -18.32
C LYS A 14 -30.17 19.03 -17.77
N LEU A 15 -29.67 18.61 -16.61
CA LEU A 15 -28.45 19.16 -16.04
C LEU A 15 -27.30 19.05 -17.05
N PRO A 16 -26.59 20.15 -17.37
CA PRO A 16 -25.42 20.10 -18.24
C PRO A 16 -24.38 19.08 -17.76
N HIS A 17 -23.70 18.41 -18.69
CA HIS A 17 -22.80 17.29 -18.38
C HIS A 17 -21.63 17.71 -17.47
N ASP A 18 -21.05 18.87 -17.75
CA ASP A 18 -20.01 19.51 -16.95
C ASP A 18 -20.46 19.78 -15.51
N VAL A 19 -21.68 20.30 -15.33
CA VAL A 19 -22.26 20.54 -14.00
C VAL A 19 -22.50 19.21 -13.27
N ALA A 20 -22.96 18.17 -13.97
CA ALA A 20 -23.12 16.84 -13.40
C ALA A 20 -21.77 16.27 -12.92
N VAL A 21 -20.71 16.40 -13.73
CA VAL A 21 -19.35 15.97 -13.36
C VAL A 21 -18.84 16.74 -12.13
N GLU A 22 -19.07 18.05 -12.07
CA GLU A 22 -18.70 18.91 -10.92
C GLU A 22 -19.42 18.54 -9.62
N ILE A 23 -20.66 18.06 -9.71
CA ILE A 23 -21.40 17.52 -8.56
C ILE A 23 -20.85 16.16 -8.18
N LEU A 24 -20.73 15.24 -9.15
CA LEU A 24 -20.29 13.87 -8.91
C LEU A 24 -18.88 13.83 -8.29
N LYS A 25 -17.94 14.67 -8.76
CA LYS A 25 -16.56 14.65 -8.23
C LYS A 25 -16.45 15.02 -6.75
N ARG A 26 -17.47 15.68 -6.17
CA ARG A 26 -17.51 16.08 -4.75
C ARG A 26 -18.09 14.99 -3.85
N LEU A 27 -18.61 13.91 -4.42
CA LEU A 27 -19.25 12.85 -3.66
C LEU A 27 -18.24 11.79 -3.19
N PRO A 28 -18.47 11.16 -2.04
CA PRO A 28 -17.67 10.02 -1.61
C PRO A 28 -17.70 8.87 -2.65
N ALA A 29 -16.59 8.13 -2.78
CA ALA A 29 -16.46 7.01 -3.72
C ALA A 29 -17.60 5.98 -3.57
N ARG A 30 -18.04 5.71 -2.33
CA ARG A 30 -19.16 4.79 -2.06
C ARG A 30 -20.49 5.29 -2.64
N SER A 31 -20.74 6.59 -2.62
CA SER A 31 -21.95 7.19 -3.22
C SER A 31 -21.89 7.11 -4.75
N LEU A 32 -20.72 7.39 -5.33
CA LEU A 32 -20.50 7.29 -6.78
C LEU A 32 -20.79 5.89 -7.31
N LEU A 33 -20.35 4.85 -6.60
CA LEU A 33 -20.64 3.46 -6.99
C LEU A 33 -22.14 3.15 -7.06
N ARG A 34 -22.96 3.73 -6.17
CA ARG A 34 -24.42 3.61 -6.23
C ARG A 34 -25.00 4.41 -7.41
N PHE A 35 -24.42 5.57 -7.69
CA PHE A 35 -24.88 6.49 -8.73
C PHE A 35 -24.62 6.00 -10.15
N ARG A 36 -23.72 5.02 -10.33
CA ARG A 36 -23.59 4.25 -11.59
C ARG A 36 -24.89 3.57 -12.03
N CYS A 37 -25.83 3.33 -11.11
CA CYS A 37 -27.12 2.70 -11.42
C CYS A 37 -28.23 3.70 -11.79
N VAL A 38 -27.99 5.02 -11.68
CA VAL A 38 -29.02 6.04 -11.93
C VAL A 38 -29.33 6.17 -13.42
N CYS A 39 -28.32 6.37 -14.26
CA CYS A 39 -28.49 6.41 -15.72
C CYS A 39 -27.18 6.07 -16.46
N ARG A 40 -27.28 5.78 -17.77
CA ARG A 40 -26.12 5.44 -18.62
C ARG A 40 -25.09 6.57 -18.69
N SER A 41 -25.55 7.82 -18.75
CA SER A 41 -24.67 9.00 -18.80
C SER A 41 -23.81 9.12 -17.53
N TRP A 42 -24.41 8.98 -16.34
CA TRP A 42 -23.68 9.03 -15.07
C TRP A 42 -22.73 7.84 -14.92
N ARG A 43 -23.16 6.64 -15.30
CA ARG A 43 -22.27 5.47 -15.33
C ARG A 43 -21.05 5.69 -16.21
N SER A 44 -21.27 6.22 -17.43
CA SER A 44 -20.18 6.52 -18.37
C SER A 44 -19.24 7.61 -17.83
N ALA A 45 -19.76 8.64 -17.17
CA ALA A 45 -18.95 9.70 -16.57
C ALA A 45 -18.10 9.15 -15.42
N ILE A 46 -18.69 8.32 -14.54
CA ILE A 46 -18.00 7.75 -13.37
C ILE A 46 -16.93 6.72 -13.78
N ASP A 47 -17.20 5.96 -14.84
CA ASP A 47 -16.27 4.93 -15.34
C ASP A 47 -15.13 5.53 -16.21
N ASP A 48 -15.18 6.83 -16.55
CA ASP A 48 -14.13 7.51 -17.32
C ASP A 48 -12.83 7.65 -16.49
N PRO A 49 -11.67 7.17 -16.96
CA PRO A 49 -10.39 7.33 -16.27
C PRO A 49 -10.06 8.79 -15.91
N ARG A 50 -10.47 9.76 -16.74
CA ARG A 50 -10.27 11.19 -16.46
C ARG A 50 -11.08 11.63 -15.25
N PHE A 51 -12.30 11.13 -15.10
CA PHE A 51 -13.12 11.39 -13.93
C PHE A 51 -12.49 10.78 -12.67
N VAL A 52 -11.91 9.58 -12.76
CA VAL A 52 -11.19 8.96 -11.63
C VAL A 52 -10.02 9.84 -11.18
N THR A 53 -9.22 10.36 -12.11
CA THR A 53 -8.12 11.30 -11.78
C THR A 53 -8.67 12.59 -11.15
N LEU A 54 -9.73 13.18 -11.72
CA LEU A 54 -10.36 14.39 -11.20
C LEU A 54 -10.93 14.20 -9.79
N HIS A 55 -11.63 13.10 -9.56
CA HIS A 55 -12.22 12.74 -8.26
C HIS A 55 -11.12 12.52 -7.21
N TRP A 56 -10.06 11.80 -7.58
CA TRP A 56 -8.90 11.58 -6.72
C TRP A 56 -8.19 12.88 -6.32
N SER A 57 -7.86 13.72 -7.30
CA SER A 57 -7.22 15.01 -7.00
C SER A 57 -8.09 15.86 -6.08
N HIS A 58 -9.41 15.82 -6.27
CA HIS A 58 -10.34 16.52 -5.39
C HIS A 58 -10.36 15.93 -3.98
N SER A 59 -10.47 14.60 -3.83
CA SER A 59 -10.53 13.94 -2.52
C SER A 59 -9.24 14.10 -1.71
N ALA A 60 -8.08 14.13 -2.36
CA ALA A 60 -6.78 14.33 -1.72
C ALA A 60 -6.69 15.66 -0.95
N HIS A 61 -7.42 16.70 -1.40
CA HIS A 61 -7.46 18.01 -0.75
C HIS A 61 -8.51 18.12 0.37
N HIS A 62 -9.40 17.13 0.52
CA HIS A 62 -10.50 17.18 1.49
C HIS A 62 -10.34 16.15 2.59
N ALA A 63 -10.04 16.63 3.80
CA ALA A 63 -9.77 15.80 4.97
C ALA A 63 -10.87 14.78 5.30
N SER A 64 -12.13 15.08 4.97
CA SER A 64 -13.30 14.20 5.19
C SER A 64 -13.34 12.97 4.26
N SER A 65 -12.54 12.94 3.19
CA SER A 65 -12.44 11.80 2.28
C SER A 65 -11.41 10.77 2.75
N ARG A 66 -10.54 11.13 3.68
CA ARG A 66 -9.50 10.24 4.21
C ARG A 66 -10.07 9.27 5.24
N HIS A 67 -9.63 8.02 5.15
CA HIS A 67 -9.98 6.97 6.08
C HIS A 67 -8.71 6.33 6.63
N LEU A 68 -8.74 5.92 7.89
CA LEU A 68 -7.75 5.00 8.44
C LEU A 68 -8.26 3.58 8.20
N ALA A 69 -7.46 2.76 7.52
CA ALA A 69 -7.76 1.35 7.30
C ALA A 69 -6.94 0.47 8.25
N CYS A 70 -7.63 -0.35 9.04
CA CYS A 70 -7.02 -1.41 9.84
C CYS A 70 -7.37 -2.75 9.21
N LEU A 71 -6.39 -3.61 8.97
CA LEU A 71 -6.63 -4.99 8.59
C LEU A 71 -6.69 -5.82 9.87
N ASP A 72 -7.88 -6.34 10.15
CA ASP A 72 -8.08 -7.30 11.21
C ASP A 72 -7.85 -8.68 10.58
N CYS A 73 -6.63 -9.20 10.68
CA CYS A 73 -6.26 -10.50 10.11
C CYS A 73 -5.28 -11.18 11.07
N GLY A 74 -5.83 -11.88 12.06
CA GLY A 74 -5.08 -12.58 13.11
C GLY A 74 -5.13 -14.10 12.97
N ASP A 75 -4.41 -14.78 13.87
CA ASP A 75 -4.33 -16.25 13.92
C ASP A 75 -5.70 -16.91 14.19
N ASP A 76 -6.63 -16.18 14.84
CA ASP A 76 -8.03 -16.57 14.95
C ASP A 76 -8.82 -16.06 13.74
N ALA A 77 -9.20 -16.99 12.85
CA ALA A 77 -9.90 -16.80 11.57
C ALA A 77 -11.30 -16.12 11.64
N VAL A 78 -11.66 -15.51 12.77
CA VAL A 78 -13.04 -15.09 13.08
C VAL A 78 -13.41 -13.75 12.43
N GLN A 79 -12.45 -12.91 12.04
CA GLN A 79 -12.77 -11.61 11.44
C GLN A 79 -11.84 -11.26 10.28
N ASN A 80 -12.05 -11.84 9.09
CA ASN A 80 -11.36 -11.45 7.84
C ASN A 80 -11.85 -10.10 7.32
N ARG A 81 -11.64 -9.03 8.09
CA ARG A 81 -12.26 -7.72 7.86
C ARG A 81 -11.24 -6.60 7.85
N CYS A 82 -11.55 -5.58 7.07
CA CYS A 82 -10.89 -4.29 7.12
C CYS A 82 -11.83 -3.29 7.78
N SER A 83 -11.40 -2.73 8.90
CA SER A 83 -12.10 -1.68 9.63
C SER A 83 -11.66 -0.32 9.09
N LEU A 84 -12.62 0.49 8.62
CA LEU A 84 -12.40 1.83 8.10
C LEU A 84 -12.92 2.87 9.08
N PHE A 85 -12.00 3.69 9.60
CA PHE A 85 -12.30 4.80 10.49
C PHE A 85 -12.29 6.10 9.67
N PRO A 86 -13.42 6.84 9.63
CA PRO A 86 -13.45 8.17 9.05
C PRO A 86 -12.48 9.10 9.76
N ASN A 87 -11.88 10.03 9.01
CA ASN A 87 -11.13 11.13 9.61
C ASN A 87 -12.10 12.15 10.25
N ALA A 88 -12.48 11.90 11.50
CA ALA A 88 -13.41 12.70 12.29
C ALA A 88 -12.78 13.14 13.63
N PRO A 89 -13.29 14.22 14.27
CA PRO A 89 -12.77 14.68 15.56
C PRO A 89 -12.83 13.59 16.64
N LEU A 90 -11.72 13.42 17.37
CA LEU A 90 -11.54 12.38 18.39
C LEU A 90 -12.56 12.44 19.55
N ALA A 91 -13.28 13.55 19.71
CA ALA A 91 -14.26 13.75 20.77
C ALA A 91 -15.45 12.77 20.69
N GLN A 92 -15.79 12.29 19.49
CA GLN A 92 -16.77 11.22 19.27
C GLN A 92 -16.34 10.41 18.03
N PRO A 93 -15.53 9.35 18.19
CA PRO A 93 -15.10 8.55 17.06
C PRO A 93 -16.35 7.86 16.46
N PRO A 94 -16.68 8.11 15.17
CA PRO A 94 -17.75 7.40 14.51
C PRO A 94 -17.43 5.91 14.47
N SER A 95 -18.46 5.06 14.53
CA SER A 95 -18.27 3.62 14.45
C SER A 95 -17.59 3.24 13.13
N PRO A 96 -16.57 2.36 13.16
CA PRO A 96 -15.88 1.97 11.96
C PRO A 96 -16.83 1.22 11.03
N SER A 97 -16.73 1.50 9.73
CA SER A 97 -17.37 0.64 8.75
C SER A 97 -16.47 -0.55 8.45
N GLN A 98 -17.03 -1.76 8.44
CA GLN A 98 -16.23 -2.96 8.21
C GLN A 98 -16.47 -3.52 6.81
N ILE A 99 -15.39 -3.76 6.07
CA ILE A 99 -15.40 -4.37 4.74
C ILE A 99 -14.78 -5.76 4.84
N GLU A 100 -15.39 -6.75 4.20
CA GLU A 100 -14.83 -8.10 4.11
C GLU A 100 -13.62 -8.13 3.16
N ILE A 101 -12.56 -8.84 3.55
CA ILE A 101 -11.36 -9.02 2.73
C ILE A 101 -11.57 -10.27 1.85
N PRO A 102 -11.65 -10.13 0.51
CA PRO A 102 -12.15 -11.20 -0.36
C PRO A 102 -11.14 -12.31 -0.70
N PHE A 103 -9.92 -12.23 -0.16
CA PHE A 103 -8.80 -13.12 -0.51
C PHE A 103 -8.10 -13.76 0.69
N VAL A 104 -8.71 -13.70 1.88
CA VAL A 104 -8.12 -14.29 3.09
C VAL A 104 -8.33 -15.80 3.11
N ALA A 105 -7.24 -16.54 3.30
CA ALA A 105 -7.19 -17.98 3.40
C ALA A 105 -6.41 -18.39 4.68
N PRO A 106 -7.10 -18.76 5.78
CA PRO A 106 -6.43 -19.29 6.97
C PRO A 106 -5.60 -20.55 6.64
N PRO A 107 -4.44 -20.78 7.30
CA PRO A 107 -3.85 -20.01 8.40
C PRO A 107 -2.85 -18.93 7.93
N ASN A 108 -3.06 -18.34 6.75
CA ASN A 108 -2.14 -17.32 6.24
C ASN A 108 -2.29 -16.00 6.98
N ARG A 109 -1.18 -15.26 7.05
CA ARG A 109 -1.09 -13.94 7.65
C ARG A 109 -1.07 -12.89 6.56
N TYR A 110 -1.70 -11.74 6.84
CA TYR A 110 -1.79 -10.63 5.92
C TYR A 110 -1.23 -9.37 6.57
N ALA A 111 -0.53 -8.56 5.80
CA ALA A 111 0.02 -7.29 6.28
C ALA A 111 -0.14 -6.21 5.22
N LEU A 112 -0.37 -4.98 5.68
CA LEU A 112 -0.50 -3.82 4.81
C LEU A 112 0.88 -3.39 4.30
N VAL A 113 1.09 -3.42 2.99
CA VAL A 113 2.33 -2.95 2.35
C VAL A 113 2.30 -1.42 2.16
N GLY A 114 1.13 -0.89 1.79
CA GLY A 114 0.93 0.53 1.56
C GLY A 114 -0.38 0.82 0.86
N SER A 115 -0.71 2.11 0.73
CA SER A 115 -1.86 2.57 -0.03
C SER A 115 -1.46 3.69 -0.97
N CYS A 116 -2.09 3.74 -2.15
CA CYS A 116 -1.83 4.77 -3.15
C CYS A 116 -3.07 4.93 -4.03
N ASN A 117 -3.57 6.15 -4.19
CA ASN A 117 -4.69 6.48 -5.09
C ASN A 117 -5.94 5.59 -4.92
N GLY A 118 -6.34 5.32 -3.67
CA GLY A 118 -7.48 4.44 -3.35
C GLY A 118 -7.24 2.94 -3.58
N LEU A 119 -6.04 2.53 -4.00
CA LEU A 119 -5.60 1.13 -4.01
C LEU A 119 -4.81 0.82 -2.75
N ILE A 120 -5.01 -0.40 -2.24
CA ILE A 120 -4.29 -0.96 -1.10
C ILE A 120 -3.47 -2.14 -1.58
N CYS A 121 -2.20 -2.19 -1.19
CA CYS A 121 -1.35 -3.35 -1.39
C CYS A 121 -1.24 -4.13 -0.07
N VAL A 122 -1.53 -5.43 -0.12
CA VAL A 122 -1.51 -6.35 1.02
C VAL A 122 -0.58 -7.50 0.70
N SER A 123 0.32 -7.86 1.61
CA SER A 123 1.16 -9.05 1.48
C SER A 123 0.53 -10.24 2.19
N GLU A 124 0.64 -11.41 1.58
CA GLU A 124 0.26 -12.70 2.16
C GLU A 124 1.49 -13.54 2.48
N SER A 125 1.55 -14.08 3.70
CA SER A 125 2.58 -15.01 4.14
C SER A 125 1.98 -16.24 4.80
N SER A 126 2.60 -17.42 4.69
CA SER A 126 2.20 -18.58 5.50
C SER A 126 2.45 -18.36 6.99
N SER A 127 1.88 -19.26 7.80
CA SER A 127 2.18 -19.40 9.23
C SER A 127 3.67 -19.57 9.54
N ASP A 128 4.45 -20.16 8.62
CA ASP A 128 5.92 -20.28 8.73
C ASP A 128 6.69 -19.00 8.36
N GLY A 129 5.99 -17.92 7.97
CA GLY A 129 6.57 -16.65 7.57
C GLY A 129 7.00 -16.57 6.09
N THR A 130 6.78 -17.61 5.29
CA THR A 130 7.11 -17.58 3.85
C THR A 130 6.12 -16.71 3.09
N GLU A 131 6.61 -15.71 2.36
CA GLU A 131 5.77 -14.88 1.48
C GLU A 131 5.19 -15.70 0.33
N ARG A 132 3.90 -15.50 0.02
CA ARG A 132 3.18 -16.23 -1.03
C ARG A 132 2.76 -15.35 -2.19
N ALA A 133 2.09 -14.25 -1.87
CA ALA A 133 1.49 -13.37 -2.87
C ALA A 133 1.38 -11.94 -2.35
N LEU A 134 1.12 -11.02 -3.27
CA LEU A 134 0.63 -9.69 -2.97
C LEU A 134 -0.78 -9.54 -3.52
N TYR A 135 -1.61 -8.75 -2.88
CA TYR A 135 -2.94 -8.39 -3.36
C TYR A 135 -3.01 -6.89 -3.54
N LEU A 136 -3.38 -6.45 -4.74
CA LEU A 136 -3.79 -5.08 -5.02
C LEU A 136 -5.31 -5.01 -4.91
N TRP A 137 -5.81 -4.25 -3.96
CA TRP A 137 -7.22 -4.26 -3.57
C TRP A 137 -7.81 -2.85 -3.57
N ASN A 138 -8.94 -2.69 -4.23
CA ASN A 138 -9.76 -1.50 -4.13
C ASN A 138 -10.92 -1.77 -3.14
N LEU A 139 -10.88 -1.12 -1.98
CA LEU A 139 -11.83 -1.31 -0.89
C LEU A 139 -13.29 -1.12 -1.30
N PHE A 140 -13.57 -0.05 -2.06
CA PHE A 140 -14.93 0.36 -2.36
C PHE A 140 -15.57 -0.47 -3.48
N THR A 141 -14.79 -0.82 -4.51
CA THR A 141 -15.26 -1.69 -5.61
C THR A 141 -15.19 -3.17 -5.28
N ARG A 142 -14.49 -3.55 -4.20
CA ARG A 142 -14.17 -4.92 -3.80
C ARG A 142 -13.36 -5.73 -4.84
N LYS A 143 -12.90 -5.08 -5.90
CA LYS A 143 -12.03 -5.71 -6.91
C LYS A 143 -10.63 -5.87 -6.35
N HIS A 144 -10.02 -7.03 -6.59
CA HIS A 144 -8.65 -7.30 -6.22
C HIS A 144 -7.90 -8.03 -7.34
N LYS A 145 -6.58 -7.91 -7.34
CA LYS A 145 -5.66 -8.68 -8.20
C LYS A 145 -4.61 -9.33 -7.31
N ALA A 146 -4.50 -10.66 -7.41
CA ALA A 146 -3.37 -11.40 -6.85
C ALA A 146 -2.15 -11.24 -7.77
N VAL A 147 -1.01 -10.87 -7.19
CA VAL A 147 0.28 -10.77 -7.85
C VAL A 147 1.15 -11.88 -7.29
N GLN A 148 1.54 -12.79 -8.17
CA GLN A 148 2.42 -13.89 -7.82
C GLN A 148 3.85 -13.37 -7.64
N LEU A 149 4.50 -13.81 -6.57
CA LEU A 149 5.88 -13.45 -6.30
C LEU A 149 6.83 -14.24 -7.22
N PRO A 150 7.99 -13.68 -7.61
CA PRO A 150 9.02 -14.44 -8.28
C PRO A 150 9.40 -15.64 -7.43
N ARG A 151 9.40 -16.83 -8.03
CA ARG A 151 9.86 -18.02 -7.31
C ARG A 151 11.34 -17.82 -6.99
N PRO A 152 11.80 -18.14 -5.76
CA PRO A 152 13.22 -18.23 -5.53
C PRO A 152 13.78 -19.26 -6.50
N GLU A 153 14.73 -18.84 -7.35
CA GLU A 153 15.48 -19.77 -8.17
C GLU A 153 15.99 -20.87 -7.26
N ARG A 154 15.76 -22.14 -7.63
CA ARG A 154 16.11 -23.33 -6.85
C ARG A 154 17.59 -23.31 -6.45
N ARG A 155 17.94 -22.62 -5.38
CA ARG A 155 19.25 -22.64 -4.73
C ARG A 155 19.06 -22.63 -3.22
N GLN A 156 19.17 -23.86 -2.74
CA GLN A 156 19.54 -24.31 -1.40
C GLN A 156 18.43 -24.35 -0.34
N PRO A 157 18.36 -25.46 0.44
CA PRO A 157 17.53 -25.49 1.63
C PRO A 157 18.08 -24.45 2.59
N LEU A 158 17.28 -23.44 2.94
CA LEU A 158 17.64 -22.47 3.95
C LEU A 158 17.68 -23.20 5.30
N SER A 159 18.86 -23.70 5.66
CA SER A 159 19.22 -24.00 7.03
C SER A 159 19.01 -22.73 7.87
N MET A 160 17.98 -22.74 8.71
CA MET A 160 17.82 -21.94 9.93
C MET A 160 18.09 -20.42 9.83
N GLY A 161 17.78 -19.80 8.69
CA GLY A 161 17.85 -18.35 8.50
C GLY A 161 16.97 -17.89 7.34
N GLY A 162 15.81 -17.32 7.63
CA GLY A 162 14.86 -16.84 6.61
C GLY A 162 15.35 -15.63 5.82
N ALA A 163 14.55 -15.12 4.88
CA ALA A 163 14.78 -13.81 4.27
C ALA A 163 13.93 -12.75 4.98
N ARG A 164 14.47 -11.53 5.13
CA ARG A 164 13.69 -10.35 5.54
C ARG A 164 13.33 -9.55 4.31
N VAL A 165 12.08 -9.10 4.24
CA VAL A 165 11.58 -8.34 3.09
C VAL A 165 10.90 -7.08 3.57
N ALA A 166 11.46 -5.94 3.17
CA ALA A 166 10.81 -4.66 3.27
C ALA A 166 10.09 -4.36 1.95
N GLN A 167 8.87 -3.87 2.02
CA GLN A 167 8.01 -3.68 0.87
C GLN A 167 7.51 -2.24 0.82
N GLY A 168 7.19 -1.74 -0.37
CA GLY A 168 6.59 -0.43 -0.57
C GLY A 168 5.69 -0.43 -1.80
N PHE A 169 4.54 0.22 -1.70
CA PHE A 169 3.58 0.37 -2.79
C PHE A 169 3.46 1.84 -3.19
N CYS A 170 3.55 2.12 -4.49
CA CYS A 170 3.56 3.48 -5.01
C CYS A 170 2.93 3.58 -6.39
N PHE A 171 2.73 4.82 -6.82
CA PHE A 171 2.36 5.17 -8.19
C PHE A 171 3.49 5.99 -8.82
N ASP A 172 4.06 5.46 -9.90
CA ASP A 172 5.05 6.18 -10.70
C ASP A 172 4.32 7.04 -11.74
N ALA A 173 4.29 8.35 -11.50
CA ALA A 173 3.66 9.32 -12.39
C ALA A 173 4.33 9.39 -13.77
N LYS A 174 5.63 9.08 -13.88
CA LYS A 174 6.38 9.14 -15.14
C LYS A 174 5.97 8.03 -16.10
N SER A 175 5.80 6.81 -15.60
CA SER A 175 5.32 5.67 -16.39
C SER A 175 3.80 5.47 -16.35
N ASN A 176 3.08 6.27 -15.55
CA ASN A 176 1.65 6.15 -15.28
C ASN A 176 1.31 4.70 -14.87
N ASP A 177 2.00 4.21 -13.83
CA ASP A 177 1.95 2.81 -13.42
C ASP A 177 2.02 2.67 -11.90
N TYR A 178 1.34 1.65 -11.38
CA TYR A 178 1.49 1.25 -9.98
C TYR A 178 2.63 0.27 -9.85
N ARG A 179 3.48 0.49 -8.85
CA ARG A 179 4.65 -0.33 -8.62
C ARG A 179 4.71 -0.83 -7.18
N VAL A 180 5.22 -2.04 -7.03
CA VAL A 180 5.61 -2.60 -5.72
C VAL A 180 7.10 -2.80 -5.71
N VAL A 181 7.78 -2.24 -4.71
CA VAL A 181 9.22 -2.42 -4.50
C VAL A 181 9.40 -3.37 -3.32
N ARG A 182 10.23 -4.40 -3.51
CA ARG A 182 10.64 -5.35 -2.48
C ARG A 182 12.15 -5.25 -2.31
N VAL A 183 12.59 -5.04 -1.08
CA VAL A 183 13.99 -5.11 -0.68
C VAL A 183 14.17 -6.37 0.13
N ILE A 184 14.73 -7.39 -0.52
CA ILE A 184 14.93 -8.73 0.03
C ILE A 184 16.35 -8.82 0.55
N ARG A 185 16.50 -9.22 1.81
CA ARG A 185 17.80 -9.48 2.43
C ARG A 185 17.83 -10.89 2.97
N PHE A 186 18.74 -11.70 2.45
CA PHE A 186 18.89 -13.09 2.85
C PHE A 186 19.61 -13.18 4.21
N VAL A 187 19.04 -13.91 5.17
CA VAL A 187 19.71 -14.17 6.45
C VAL A 187 20.56 -15.45 6.32
N GLY A 188 21.83 -15.32 5.95
CA GLY A 188 22.80 -16.42 6.03
C GLY A 188 23.23 -16.79 7.45
N ASP A 189 24.08 -17.81 7.56
CA ASP A 189 24.61 -18.37 8.81
C ASP A 189 25.30 -17.32 9.72
N ARG A 190 25.27 -17.57 11.03
CA ARG A 190 25.62 -16.63 12.13
C ARG A 190 27.05 -16.09 12.08
N HIS A 191 27.89 -16.61 11.18
CA HIS A 191 29.31 -16.30 11.09
C HIS A 191 29.70 -15.28 9.99
N ARG A 192 28.79 -14.90 9.08
CA ARG A 192 29.07 -13.85 8.07
C ARG A 192 28.64 -12.46 8.57
N ARG A 193 29.54 -11.48 8.47
CA ARG A 193 29.30 -10.08 8.84
C ARG A 193 28.05 -9.55 8.12
N PHE A 194 27.22 -8.79 8.83
CA PHE A 194 25.94 -8.25 8.33
C PHE A 194 26.05 -7.37 7.07
N ARG A 195 27.22 -6.75 6.83
CA ARG A 195 27.49 -5.92 5.65
C ARG A 195 27.83 -6.71 4.38
N ASP A 196 28.19 -8.00 4.50
CA ASP A 196 28.62 -8.83 3.35
C ASP A 196 27.45 -9.58 2.69
N ARG A 197 26.21 -9.11 2.87
CA ARG A 197 25.02 -9.79 2.32
C ARG A 197 24.39 -8.91 1.26
N GLU A 198 24.46 -9.37 0.02
CA GLU A 198 23.82 -8.73 -1.12
C GLU A 198 22.30 -8.67 -0.88
N SER A 199 21.78 -7.45 -0.86
CA SER A 199 20.34 -7.21 -0.94
C SER A 199 19.88 -7.40 -2.38
N ARG A 200 18.77 -8.09 -2.56
CA ARG A 200 18.09 -8.20 -3.86
C ARG A 200 16.91 -7.25 -3.86
N ILE A 201 16.81 -6.42 -4.89
CA ILE A 201 15.68 -5.51 -5.04
C ILE A 201 14.84 -5.99 -6.21
N GLU A 202 13.53 -6.09 -5.98
CA GLU A 202 12.57 -6.46 -7.01
C GLU A 202 11.50 -5.38 -7.13
N VAL A 203 11.20 -4.98 -8.36
CA VAL A 203 10.17 -4.01 -8.68
C VAL A 203 9.13 -4.68 -9.56
N TYR A 204 7.89 -4.71 -9.10
CA TYR A 204 6.74 -5.13 -9.88
C TYR A 204 6.13 -3.93 -10.60
N SER A 205 5.78 -4.11 -11.86
CA SER A 205 4.96 -3.18 -12.65
C SER A 205 3.56 -3.77 -12.82
N LEU A 206 2.53 -3.03 -12.41
CA LEU A 206 1.15 -3.47 -12.60
C LEU A 206 0.77 -3.47 -14.08
N ARG A 207 1.21 -2.44 -14.82
CA ARG A 207 0.93 -2.29 -16.25
C ARG A 207 1.58 -3.38 -17.09
N ALA A 208 2.83 -3.75 -16.80
CA ALA A 208 3.55 -4.80 -17.51
C ALA A 208 3.30 -6.20 -16.91
N ASP A 209 2.56 -6.28 -15.81
CA ASP A 209 2.27 -7.49 -15.03
C ASP A 209 3.49 -8.39 -14.81
N SER A 210 4.63 -7.78 -14.49
CA SER A 210 5.92 -8.47 -14.43
C SER A 210 6.85 -7.85 -13.40
N TRP A 211 7.80 -8.69 -12.97
CA TRP A 211 8.85 -8.32 -12.03
C TRP A 211 10.15 -8.03 -12.76
N LYS A 212 10.85 -7.00 -12.30
CA LYS A 212 12.22 -6.66 -12.68
C LYS A 212 13.09 -6.72 -11.43
N THR A 213 14.29 -7.31 -11.54
CA THR A 213 15.30 -7.25 -10.48
C THR A 213 16.25 -6.09 -10.76
N LEU A 214 16.57 -5.31 -9.72
CA LEU A 214 17.53 -4.21 -9.80
C LEU A 214 18.85 -4.62 -9.15
N ASN A 215 19.94 -4.22 -9.79
CA ASN A 215 21.30 -4.37 -9.28
C ASN A 215 21.76 -3.02 -8.75
N CYS A 216 21.35 -2.66 -7.54
CA CYS A 216 21.89 -1.48 -6.85
C CYS A 216 22.17 -1.80 -5.38
N GLU A 217 23.14 -1.08 -4.81
CA GLU A 217 23.51 -1.26 -3.42
C GLU A 217 22.44 -0.67 -2.51
N VAL A 218 22.08 -1.41 -1.46
CA VAL A 218 21.21 -0.93 -0.38
C VAL A 218 22.08 -0.66 0.84
N PRO A 219 22.44 0.61 1.13
CA PRO A 219 23.44 0.92 2.16
C PRO A 219 22.91 0.76 3.59
N PHE A 220 21.66 0.35 3.78
CA PHE A 220 20.97 0.37 5.08
C PHE A 220 20.12 -0.89 5.34
N LEU A 221 19.65 -1.02 6.58
CA LEU A 221 18.70 -2.04 7.01
C LEU A 221 17.33 -1.40 7.20
N CYS A 222 16.36 -1.71 6.33
CA CYS A 222 14.98 -1.26 6.52
C CYS A 222 14.39 -1.90 7.79
N HIS A 223 13.80 -1.07 8.63
CA HIS A 223 12.99 -1.46 9.78
C HIS A 223 11.52 -1.47 9.40
N GLY A 224 10.82 -2.53 9.78
CA GLY A 224 9.43 -2.74 9.41
C GLY A 224 9.27 -3.30 7.99
N ASN A 225 8.05 -3.71 7.67
CA ASN A 225 7.73 -4.39 6.42
C ASN A 225 7.17 -3.43 5.35
N SER A 226 6.86 -2.18 5.70
CA SER A 226 6.02 -1.30 4.88
C SER A 226 6.62 0.10 4.76
N ALA A 227 6.64 0.62 3.53
CA ALA A 227 7.11 1.96 3.21
C ALA A 227 5.96 2.97 3.24
N VAL A 228 6.31 4.25 3.45
CA VAL A 228 5.41 5.37 3.17
C VAL A 228 5.74 5.94 1.78
N PHE A 229 4.72 6.05 0.93
CA PHE A 229 4.85 6.74 -0.36
C PHE A 229 4.51 8.23 -0.18
N LEU A 230 5.50 9.09 -0.43
CA LEU A 230 5.38 10.53 -0.28
C LEU A 230 6.22 11.24 -1.33
N ASN A 231 5.70 12.30 -1.94
CA ASN A 231 6.45 13.14 -2.91
C ASN A 231 7.16 12.34 -4.03
N GLY A 232 6.54 11.26 -4.51
CA GLY A 232 7.10 10.42 -5.56
C GLY A 232 8.13 9.38 -5.10
N ASN A 233 8.47 9.32 -3.81
CA ASN A 233 9.47 8.41 -3.28
C ASN A 233 8.89 7.47 -2.21
N LEU A 234 9.48 6.29 -2.10
CA LEU A 234 9.21 5.36 -1.00
C LEU A 234 10.18 5.62 0.14
N HIS A 235 9.65 5.67 1.36
CA HIS A 235 10.38 5.98 2.58
C HIS A 235 10.27 4.81 3.56
N TRP A 236 11.40 4.28 4.00
CA TRP A 236 11.45 3.31 5.10
C TRP A 236 12.24 3.90 6.25
N CYS A 237 11.85 3.56 7.47
CA CYS A 237 12.79 3.68 8.58
C CYS A 237 13.94 2.70 8.37
N SER A 238 15.14 3.13 8.74
CA SER A 238 16.33 2.31 8.59
C SER A 238 17.29 2.53 9.75
N PHE A 239 18.08 1.51 10.06
CA PHE A 239 19.12 1.59 11.08
C PHE A 239 20.51 1.55 10.46
N ASN A 240 21.36 2.45 10.94
CA ASN A 240 22.78 2.48 10.71
C ASN A 240 23.46 1.72 11.85
N GLY A 241 23.73 0.43 11.68
CA GLY A 241 24.35 -0.34 12.75
C GLY A 241 24.54 -1.81 12.44
N LYS A 242 25.37 -2.48 13.26
CA LYS A 242 25.47 -3.94 13.28
C LYS A 242 24.28 -4.46 14.09
N TRP A 243 23.33 -5.10 13.43
CA TRP A 243 22.25 -5.82 14.10
C TRP A 243 22.81 -7.14 14.65
N ASP A 244 22.65 -7.41 15.94
CA ASP A 244 23.24 -8.57 16.64
C ASP A 244 22.29 -9.78 16.74
N GLY A 245 21.10 -9.69 16.14
CA GLY A 245 20.20 -10.83 15.98
C GLY A 245 19.05 -10.90 16.98
N TYR A 246 18.96 -10.01 17.96
CA TYR A 246 17.88 -10.02 18.95
C TYR A 246 16.72 -9.11 18.54
N GLY A 247 15.60 -9.72 18.16
CA GLY A 247 14.23 -9.18 18.33
C GLY A 247 13.82 -7.91 17.57
N SER A 248 12.54 -7.84 17.23
CA SER A 248 11.84 -6.71 16.61
C SER A 248 11.52 -5.56 17.58
N LYS A 249 12.25 -5.45 18.70
CA LYS A 249 12.11 -4.38 19.70
C LYS A 249 13.49 -3.91 20.13
N ALA A 250 14.03 -2.92 19.44
CA ALA A 250 15.15 -2.15 19.96
C ALA A 250 15.21 -0.80 19.23
N LEU A 251 14.48 0.20 19.72
CA LEU A 251 14.95 1.58 19.66
C LEU A 251 16.04 1.84 20.72
N PHE A 252 16.18 0.92 21.69
CA PHE A 252 17.20 0.95 22.73
C PHE A 252 17.88 -0.40 22.84
N ASN A 253 19.22 -0.42 22.77
CA ASN A 253 20.00 -1.50 23.37
C ASN A 253 19.79 -1.43 24.90
N ILE A 254 19.90 -2.57 25.59
CA ILE A 254 19.80 -2.74 27.06
C ILE A 254 20.85 -1.88 27.82
N ALA A 255 21.77 -1.22 27.10
CA ALA A 255 22.79 -0.30 27.62
C ALA A 255 22.51 1.21 27.38
N GLY A 256 21.34 1.60 26.85
CA GLY A 256 21.01 3.02 26.62
C GLY A 256 21.68 3.66 25.41
N GLU A 257 22.33 2.89 24.53
CA GLU A 257 22.83 3.38 23.25
C GLU A 257 21.67 3.49 22.23
N VAL A 258 21.48 4.70 21.71
CA VAL A 258 20.55 5.03 20.63
C VAL A 258 21.12 4.47 19.33
N PHE A 259 20.37 3.63 18.62
CA PHE A 259 20.74 3.25 17.25
C PHE A 259 20.71 4.49 16.36
N ASP A 260 21.73 4.68 15.52
CA ASP A 260 21.72 5.75 14.50
C ASP A 260 20.60 5.41 13.49
N VAL A 261 19.42 6.02 13.67
CA VAL A 261 18.25 5.81 12.82
C VAL A 261 18.28 6.82 11.66
N SER A 262 17.88 6.39 10.48
CA SER A 262 17.75 7.24 9.30
C SER A 262 16.55 6.85 8.45
N ILE A 263 16.18 7.71 7.51
CA ILE A 263 15.15 7.42 6.53
C ILE A 263 15.83 6.96 5.23
N ALA A 264 15.50 5.74 4.83
CA ALA A 264 15.85 5.17 3.56
C ALA A 264 14.88 5.67 2.49
N LEU A 265 15.41 6.22 1.40
CA LEU A 265 14.64 6.75 0.30
C LEU A 265 14.85 5.87 -0.93
N PHE A 266 13.78 5.52 -1.62
CA PHE A 266 13.86 4.97 -2.97
C PHE A 266 13.15 5.89 -3.93
N ASN A 267 13.91 6.47 -4.86
CA ASN A 267 13.38 7.26 -5.95
C ASN A 267 12.86 6.31 -7.03
N ILE A 268 11.55 6.33 -7.26
CA ILE A 268 10.90 5.43 -8.21
C ILE A 268 11.20 5.77 -9.67
N ALA A 269 11.44 7.06 -9.96
CA ALA A 269 11.65 7.56 -11.31
C ALA A 269 13.05 7.23 -11.84
N ASP A 270 14.03 7.23 -10.94
CA ASP A 270 15.44 6.98 -11.23
C ASP A 270 15.90 5.58 -10.76
N GLU A 271 15.06 4.87 -10.00
CA GLU A 271 15.33 3.52 -9.45
C GLU A 271 16.60 3.45 -8.58
N VAL A 272 16.88 4.52 -7.83
CA VAL A 272 18.05 4.65 -6.95
C VAL A 272 17.65 4.82 -5.50
N PHE A 273 18.53 4.32 -4.62
CA PHE A 273 18.41 4.53 -3.19
C PHE A 273 19.20 5.75 -2.74
N ASP A 274 18.64 6.46 -1.79
CA ASP A 274 19.27 7.57 -1.09
C ASP A 274 18.95 7.49 0.41
N LYS A 275 19.50 8.40 1.20
CA LYS A 275 19.38 8.44 2.65
C LYS A 275 19.10 9.86 3.12
N MET A 276 18.20 9.98 4.08
CA MET A 276 17.89 11.21 4.78
C MET A 276 18.09 11.03 6.29
N ALA A 277 18.63 12.05 6.95
CA ALA A 277 18.71 12.11 8.40
C ALA A 277 17.31 12.25 9.01
N LEU A 278 17.06 11.63 10.16
CA LEU A 278 15.85 11.91 10.92
C LEU A 278 15.92 13.34 11.49
N PRO A 279 14.79 14.07 11.53
CA PRO A 279 14.72 15.32 12.28
C PRO A 279 15.10 15.07 13.74
N GLU A 280 15.86 15.98 14.35
CA GLU A 280 16.37 15.83 15.72
C GLU A 280 15.24 15.64 16.74
N GLU A 281 14.07 16.22 16.49
CA GLU A 281 12.88 16.12 17.34
C GLU A 281 12.30 14.70 17.38
N MET A 282 12.54 13.90 16.35
CA MET A 282 12.05 12.51 16.26
C MET A 282 12.98 11.52 16.96
N LEU A 283 14.22 11.91 17.26
CA LEU A 283 15.19 11.07 17.98
C LEU A 283 14.83 10.90 19.47
N LEU A 284 13.89 11.70 19.98
CA LEU A 284 13.44 11.70 21.37
C LEU A 284 12.19 10.82 21.62
N ILE A 285 11.66 10.15 20.58
CA ILE A 285 10.40 9.39 20.66
C ILE A 285 10.71 7.90 20.87
N ASP A 286 10.30 7.35 22.02
CA ASP A 286 10.58 5.96 22.43
C ASP A 286 9.97 4.86 21.53
N SER A 287 9.00 5.21 20.69
CA SER A 287 8.39 4.30 19.71
C SER A 287 7.85 5.04 18.48
N LEU A 288 8.40 4.74 17.30
CA LEU A 288 7.95 5.25 16.02
C LEU A 288 7.01 4.24 15.35
N HIS A 289 5.71 4.48 15.46
CA HIS A 289 4.69 3.75 14.73
C HIS A 289 4.13 4.62 13.59
N PHE A 290 4.46 4.30 12.34
CA PHE A 290 3.89 4.98 11.19
C PHE A 290 2.50 4.42 10.91
N VAL A 291 1.50 5.30 10.95
CA VAL A 291 0.10 4.97 10.64
C VAL A 291 -0.16 5.36 9.18
N LEU A 292 -0.54 4.38 8.37
CA LEU A 292 -0.89 4.60 6.96
C LEU A 292 -2.29 5.23 6.87
N SER A 293 -2.38 6.44 6.32
CA SER A 293 -3.65 7.05 5.92
C SER A 293 -4.01 6.61 4.50
N VAL A 294 -5.23 6.12 4.31
CA VAL A 294 -5.78 5.78 2.98
C VAL A 294 -6.68 6.94 2.55
N ALA A 295 -6.36 7.55 1.41
CA ALA A 295 -7.25 8.50 0.74
C ALA A 295 -8.08 7.80 -0.34
#